data_AF-A0A519N8F3-F1
#
_entry.id   AF-A0A519N8F3-F1
#
_cell.length_a   1.000
_cell.length_b   1.000
_cell.length_c   1.000
_cell.angle_alpha   90.00
_cell.angle_beta   90.00
_cell.angle_gamma   90.00
#
_symmetry.space_group_name_H-M   'P 1'
#
loop_
_entity.id
_entity.type
_entity.pdbx_description
1 polymer ?
#
loop_
_entity_poly.entity_id
_entity_poly.type
_entity_poly.pdbx_seq_one_letter_code
_entity_poly.pdbx_strand_id
1 'polypeptide(L)'
;MTMPNPYITMPFGIAIIVGMNLLGHYLPPISLFTTPFYLTLIVVFLNKDLFVWNFHIATIFAFLLLLFNDLSLRLYAGGSHDLEGKGLCSAMSGMSFLIICIAIFIKSFQGKKPKIVLLRLFTLAIAAVSAFILYAFFRTVSNCSL
;
A
#
# COMPACT_ATOMS: atom_id res chain seq x y z
N MET A 1 23.67 -15.31 -8.32
CA MET A 1 22.64 -14.85 -7.35
C MET A 1 21.29 -15.21 -7.96
N THR A 2 20.65 -16.28 -7.48
CA THR A 2 19.32 -16.71 -7.96
C THR A 2 18.31 -15.64 -7.54
N MET A 3 17.56 -15.09 -8.49
CA MET A 3 16.52 -14.13 -8.16
C MET A 3 15.46 -14.83 -7.28
N PRO A 4 15.09 -14.26 -6.12
CA PRO A 4 14.03 -14.79 -5.30
C PRO A 4 12.75 -14.98 -6.12
N ASN A 5 12.08 -16.08 -5.88
CA ASN A 5 10.87 -16.41 -6.62
C ASN A 5 9.72 -15.48 -6.15
N PRO A 6 9.04 -14.74 -7.05
CA PRO A 6 7.93 -13.84 -6.67
C PRO A 6 6.80 -14.56 -5.92
N TYR A 7 6.64 -15.87 -6.11
CA TYR A 7 5.67 -16.68 -5.35
C TYR A 7 5.99 -16.78 -3.86
N ILE A 8 7.24 -16.53 -3.45
CA ILE A 8 7.67 -16.53 -2.05
C ILE A 8 7.55 -15.12 -1.45
N THR A 9 7.85 -14.08 -2.22
CA THR A 9 7.83 -12.70 -1.71
C THR A 9 6.41 -12.16 -1.52
N MET A 10 5.44 -12.51 -2.39
CA MET A 10 4.06 -12.07 -2.23
C MET A 10 3.41 -12.53 -0.90
N PRO A 11 3.42 -13.83 -0.53
CA PRO A 11 2.87 -14.28 0.75
C PRO A 11 3.56 -13.63 1.94
N PHE A 12 4.87 -13.39 1.86
CA PHE A 12 5.63 -12.78 2.94
C PHE A 12 5.23 -11.32 3.16
N GLY A 13 4.96 -10.56 2.09
CA GLY A 13 4.43 -9.20 2.20
C GLY A 13 3.06 -9.16 2.89
N ILE A 14 2.17 -10.09 2.53
CA ILE A 14 0.85 -10.23 3.17
C ILE A 14 1.00 -10.60 4.64
N ALA A 15 1.89 -11.55 4.96
CA ALA A 15 2.15 -11.98 6.33
C ALA A 15 2.65 -10.83 7.22
N ILE A 16 3.51 -9.95 6.69
CA ILE A 16 3.94 -8.73 7.40
C ILE A 16 2.74 -7.82 7.70
N ILE A 17 1.88 -7.56 6.72
CA ILE A 17 0.70 -6.70 6.93
C ILE A 17 -0.23 -7.30 7.99
N VAL A 18 -0.52 -8.60 7.90
CA VAL A 18 -1.38 -9.29 8.89
C VAL A 18 -0.74 -9.25 10.27
N GLY A 19 0.56 -9.56 10.38
CA GLY A 19 1.28 -9.53 11.65
C GLY A 19 1.31 -8.13 12.28
N MET A 20 1.56 -7.09 11.49
CA MET A 20 1.57 -5.70 11.99
C MET A 20 0.18 -5.25 12.43
N ASN A 21 -0.89 -5.62 11.69
CA ASN A 21 -2.25 -5.30 12.10
C ASN A 21 -2.69 -6.10 13.35
N LEU A 22 -2.24 -7.35 13.49
CA LEU A 22 -2.44 -8.15 14.70
C LEU A 22 -1.77 -7.49 15.91
N LEU A 23 -0.51 -7.06 15.76
CA LEU A 23 0.19 -6.31 16.81
C LEU A 23 -0.53 -5.00 17.13
N GLY A 24 -1.00 -4.28 16.12
CA GLY A 24 -1.74 -3.03 16.30
C GLY A 24 -3.07 -3.18 17.02
N HIS A 25 -3.73 -4.33 16.88
CA HIS A 25 -4.96 -4.62 17.63
C HIS A 25 -4.70 -4.75 19.13
N TYR A 26 -3.62 -5.40 19.53
CA TYR A 26 -3.25 -5.54 20.94
C TYR A 26 -2.51 -4.32 21.51
N LEU A 27 -1.83 -3.56 20.65
CA LEU A 27 -1.03 -2.39 21.01
C LEU A 27 -1.34 -1.20 20.08
N PRO A 28 -2.54 -0.60 20.16
CA PRO A 28 -2.81 0.66 19.47
C PRO A 28 -1.87 1.75 20.03
N PRO A 29 -1.37 2.70 19.21
CA PRO A 29 -1.57 2.90 17.76
C PRO A 29 -0.40 2.39 16.89
N ILE A 30 0.32 1.34 17.30
CA ILE A 30 1.59 0.93 16.67
C ILE A 30 1.44 0.63 15.17
N SER A 31 0.45 -0.17 14.76
CA SER A 31 0.25 -0.53 13.35
C SER A 31 0.05 0.70 12.47
N LEU A 32 -0.66 1.70 13.00
CA LEU A 32 -1.05 2.90 12.27
C LEU A 32 0.18 3.79 12.01
N PHE A 33 1.01 4.05 13.03
CA PHE A 33 2.24 4.84 12.86
C PHE A 33 3.34 4.11 12.08
N THR A 34 3.37 2.78 12.14
CA THR A 34 4.38 1.98 11.43
C THR A 34 4.00 1.70 9.98
N THR A 35 2.76 1.95 9.58
CA THR A 35 2.21 1.71 8.23
C THR A 35 3.09 2.24 7.09
N PRO A 36 3.51 3.51 7.09
CA PRO A 36 4.37 4.04 6.03
C PRO A 36 5.70 3.28 5.91
N PHE A 37 6.24 2.79 7.02
CA PHE A 37 7.55 2.14 7.05
C PHE A 37 7.49 0.72 6.50
N TYR A 38 6.59 -0.13 7.00
CA TYR A 38 6.55 -1.52 6.54
C TYR A 38 5.97 -1.65 5.14
N LEU A 39 5.01 -0.81 4.72
CA LEU A 39 4.54 -0.82 3.33
C LEU A 39 5.67 -0.42 2.37
N THR A 40 6.46 0.59 2.73
CA THR A 40 7.65 0.96 1.94
C THR A 40 8.63 -0.20 1.88
N LEU A 41 8.86 -0.88 3.00
CA LEU A 41 9.75 -2.04 3.05
C LEU A 41 9.28 -3.15 2.09
N ILE A 42 7.98 -3.48 2.12
CA ILE A 42 7.39 -4.49 1.23
C ILE A 42 7.50 -4.08 -0.24
N VAL A 43 7.10 -2.84 -0.57
CA VAL A 43 7.01 -2.40 -1.96
C VAL A 43 8.39 -2.16 -2.58
N VAL A 44 9.35 -1.59 -1.84
CA VAL A 44 10.68 -1.25 -2.37
C VAL A 44 11.60 -2.46 -2.39
N PHE A 45 11.63 -3.23 -1.30
CA PHE A 45 12.61 -4.32 -1.16
C PHE A 45 12.00 -5.66 -1.54
N LEU A 46 10.85 -6.02 -0.97
CA LEU A 46 10.27 -7.35 -1.13
C LEU A 46 9.68 -7.58 -2.52
N ASN A 47 9.07 -6.56 -3.10
CA ASN A 47 8.51 -6.59 -4.45
C ASN A 47 9.55 -6.30 -5.55
N LYS A 48 10.83 -6.13 -5.21
CA LYS A 48 11.89 -5.84 -6.19
C LYS A 48 11.91 -6.85 -7.33
N ASP A 49 11.83 -8.14 -7.00
CA ASP A 49 11.86 -9.21 -8.01
C ASP A 49 10.59 -9.22 -8.85
N LEU A 50 9.46 -8.86 -8.25
CA LEU A 50 8.19 -8.72 -8.96
C LEU A 50 8.25 -7.57 -9.98
N PHE A 51 8.92 -6.45 -9.67
CA PHE A 51 9.16 -5.37 -10.61
C PHE A 51 10.05 -5.78 -11.79
N VAL A 52 11.04 -6.65 -11.56
CA VAL A 52 11.90 -7.20 -12.62
C VAL A 52 11.12 -8.18 -13.50
N TRP A 53 10.29 -9.03 -12.89
CA TRP A 53 9.49 -10.02 -13.60
C TRP A 53 8.35 -9.37 -14.41
N ASN A 54 7.51 -8.57 -13.76
CA ASN A 54 6.44 -7.82 -14.42
C ASN A 54 6.05 -6.57 -13.61
N PHE A 55 6.47 -5.41 -14.11
CA PHE A 55 6.19 -4.10 -13.53
C PHE A 55 4.69 -3.83 -13.28
N HIS A 56 3.80 -4.25 -14.20
CA HIS A 56 2.36 -3.97 -14.08
C HIS A 56 1.76 -4.75 -12.91
N ILE A 57 2.12 -6.03 -12.79
CA ILE A 57 1.67 -6.89 -11.69
C ILE A 57 2.22 -6.39 -10.37
N ALA A 58 3.49 -5.96 -10.33
CA ALA A 58 4.09 -5.37 -9.13
C ALA A 58 3.37 -4.08 -8.69
N THR A 59 3.00 -3.24 -9.65
CA THR A 59 2.25 -1.99 -9.40
C THR A 59 0.87 -2.29 -8.84
N ILE A 60 0.09 -3.16 -9.49
CA ILE A 60 -1.23 -3.57 -9.00
C ILE A 60 -1.10 -4.15 -7.59
N PHE A 61 -0.15 -5.05 -7.38
CA PHE A 61 0.05 -5.71 -6.09
C PHE A 61 0.41 -4.72 -4.99
N ALA A 62 1.26 -3.72 -5.25
CA ALA A 62 1.60 -2.68 -4.28
C ALA A 62 0.36 -1.87 -3.83
N PHE A 63 -0.51 -1.48 -4.76
CA PHE A 63 -1.73 -0.76 -4.41
C PHE A 63 -2.77 -1.67 -3.73
N LEU A 64 -2.86 -2.95 -4.11
CA LEU A 64 -3.70 -3.92 -3.40
C LEU A 64 -3.25 -4.10 -1.94
N LEU A 65 -1.95 -4.19 -1.69
CA LEU A 65 -1.40 -4.26 -0.32
C LEU A 65 -1.72 -3.00 0.48
N LEU A 66 -1.61 -1.81 -0.13
CA LEU A 66 -2.00 -0.55 0.50
C LEU A 66 -3.49 -0.55 0.90
N LEU A 67 -4.39 -0.91 -0.03
CA LEU A 67 -5.82 -0.96 0.22
C LEU A 67 -6.17 -2.01 1.28
N PHE A 68 -5.55 -3.18 1.21
CA PHE A 68 -5.73 -4.25 2.20
C PHE A 68 -5.28 -3.80 3.58
N ASN A 69 -4.16 -3.06 3.67
CA ASN A 69 -3.68 -2.52 4.93
C ASN A 69 -4.62 -1.43 5.49
N ASP A 70 -5.05 -0.47 4.67
CA ASP A 70 -6.01 0.57 5.10
C ASP A 70 -7.32 -0.06 5.60
N LEU A 71 -7.84 -1.05 4.89
CA LEU A 71 -9.03 -1.79 5.30
C LEU A 71 -8.82 -2.50 6.66
N SER A 72 -7.66 -3.16 6.82
CA SER A 72 -7.32 -3.87 8.06
C SER A 72 -7.16 -2.90 9.24
N LEU A 73 -6.55 -1.74 9.05
CA LEU A 73 -6.42 -0.73 10.09
C LEU A 73 -7.79 -0.21 10.56
N ARG A 74 -8.70 0.06 9.60
CA ARG A 74 -10.03 0.59 9.88
C ARG A 74 -10.95 -0.43 10.52
N LEU A 75 -10.94 -1.68 10.05
CA LEU A 75 -11.85 -2.72 10.52
C LEU A 75 -11.35 -3.47 11.75
N TYR A 76 -10.04 -3.52 11.98
CA TYR A 76 -9.46 -4.43 12.97
C TYR A 76 -8.50 -3.76 13.96
N ALA A 77 -7.57 -2.92 13.50
CA ALA A 77 -6.55 -2.32 14.38
C ALA A 77 -6.98 -1.02 15.09
N GLY A 78 -8.29 -0.76 15.16
CA GLY A 78 -8.85 0.33 15.97
C GLY A 78 -8.79 1.74 15.35
N GLY A 79 -8.47 1.88 14.06
CA GLY A 79 -8.36 3.20 13.40
C GLY A 79 -9.68 3.94 13.16
N SER A 80 -10.81 3.44 13.65
CA SER A 80 -12.15 3.96 13.30
C SER A 80 -13.05 4.32 14.49
N HIS A 81 -12.56 4.20 15.73
CA HIS A 81 -13.38 4.41 16.94
C HIS A 81 -13.78 5.87 17.17
N ASP A 82 -12.92 6.82 16.84
CA ASP A 82 -13.13 8.26 17.02
C ASP A 82 -12.74 9.06 15.77
N LEU A 83 -13.08 10.35 15.75
CA LEU A 83 -12.75 11.23 14.63
C LEU A 83 -11.24 11.41 14.46
N GLU A 84 -10.50 11.45 15.57
CA GLU A 84 -9.04 11.60 15.57
C GLU A 84 -8.36 10.38 14.94
N GLY A 85 -8.72 9.16 15.35
CA GLY A 85 -8.24 7.91 14.78
C GLY A 85 -8.56 7.78 13.29
N LYS A 86 -9.78 8.16 12.88
CA LYS A 86 -10.16 8.18 11.45
C LYS A 86 -9.29 9.14 10.63
N GLY A 87 -9.03 10.33 11.16
CA GLY A 87 -8.17 11.33 10.53
C GLY A 87 -6.72 10.84 10.41
N LEU A 88 -6.20 10.26 11.49
CA LEU A 88 -4.84 9.73 11.54
C LEU A 88 -4.66 8.53 10.60
N CYS A 89 -5.63 7.62 10.54
CA CYS A 89 -5.62 6.49 9.60
C CYS A 89 -5.54 6.98 8.15
N SER A 90 -6.37 7.96 7.78
CA SER A 90 -6.35 8.55 6.44
C SER A 90 -5.04 9.27 6.14
N ALA A 91 -4.46 9.98 7.12
CA ALA A 91 -3.17 10.65 6.95
C ALA A 91 -2.04 9.64 6.70
N MET A 92 -1.97 8.55 7.47
CA MET A 92 -0.93 7.53 7.31
C MET A 92 -1.10 6.71 6.03
N SER A 93 -2.34 6.37 5.65
CA SER A 93 -2.63 5.73 4.36
C SER A 93 -2.30 6.65 3.18
N GLY A 94 -2.60 7.95 3.29
CA GLY A 94 -2.22 8.95 2.29
C GLY A 94 -0.70 9.12 2.15
N MET A 95 0.03 9.15 3.26
CA MET A 95 1.49 9.18 3.25
C MET A 95 2.08 7.91 2.59
N SER A 96 1.53 6.74 2.92
CA SER A 96 1.94 5.47 2.33
C SER A 96 1.65 5.42 0.83
N PHE A 97 0.50 5.93 0.40
CA PHE A 97 0.14 6.09 -1.00
C PHE A 97 1.18 6.94 -1.76
N LEU A 98 1.56 8.10 -1.21
CA LEU A 98 2.57 8.96 -1.83
C LEU A 98 3.92 8.26 -1.97
N ILE A 99 4.38 7.55 -0.93
CA ILE A 99 5.65 6.83 -0.98
C ILE A 99 5.62 5.72 -2.03
N ILE A 100 4.52 4.96 -2.11
CA ILE A 100 4.34 3.91 -3.13
C ILE A 100 4.36 4.51 -4.53
N CYS A 101 3.64 5.62 -4.75
CA CYS A 101 3.64 6.34 -6.03
C CYS A 101 5.05 6.79 -6.42
N ILE A 102 5.81 7.38 -5.50
CA ILE A 102 7.20 7.82 -5.73
C ILE A 102 8.09 6.60 -6.07
N ALA A 103 7.97 5.51 -5.31
CA ALA A 103 8.76 4.29 -5.54
C ALA A 103 8.51 3.69 -6.93
N ILE A 104 7.23 3.55 -7.32
CA ILE A 104 6.84 3.03 -8.63
C ILE A 104 7.28 4.00 -9.73
N PHE A 105 7.12 5.31 -9.52
CA PHE A 105 7.56 6.33 -10.47
C PHE A 105 9.06 6.22 -10.73
N ILE A 106 9.90 6.17 -9.68
CA ILE A 106 11.35 5.99 -9.81
C ILE A 106 11.67 4.68 -10.55
N LYS A 107 10.99 3.58 -10.22
CA LYS A 107 11.18 2.29 -10.89
C LYS A 107 10.82 2.31 -12.37
N SER A 108 9.85 3.13 -12.77
CA SER A 108 9.45 3.27 -14.18
C SER A 108 10.57 3.81 -15.07
N PHE A 109 11.51 4.60 -14.54
CA PHE A 109 12.65 5.15 -15.30
C PHE A 109 13.82 4.17 -15.44
N GLN A 110 13.86 3.10 -14.64
CA GLN A 110 14.96 2.13 -14.68
C GLN A 110 14.84 1.14 -15.87
N GLY A 111 13.70 1.14 -16.58
CA GLY A 111 13.46 0.26 -17.72
C GLY A 111 14.04 0.79 -19.04
N LYS A 112 14.88 -0.01 -19.72
CA LYS A 112 15.53 0.34 -21.01
C LYS A 112 14.62 0.33 -22.26
N LYS A 113 13.30 0.15 -22.13
CA LYS A 113 12.41 -0.11 -23.29
C LYS A 113 11.54 1.11 -23.65
N PRO A 114 11.28 1.39 -24.94
CA PRO A 114 10.54 2.58 -25.39
C PRO A 114 9.04 2.62 -25.04
N LYS A 115 8.46 1.57 -24.41
CA LYS A 115 7.05 1.53 -23.97
C LYS A 115 6.76 2.34 -22.68
N ILE A 116 7.62 3.29 -22.34
CA ILE A 116 7.59 4.06 -21.09
C ILE A 116 6.32 4.92 -20.95
N VAL A 117 5.79 5.49 -22.04
CA VAL A 117 4.61 6.37 -21.97
C VAL A 117 3.35 5.61 -21.55
N LEU A 118 3.08 4.45 -22.15
CA LEU A 118 1.92 3.63 -21.79
C LEU A 118 2.03 3.12 -20.34
N LEU A 119 3.25 2.77 -19.90
CA LEU A 119 3.53 2.33 -18.53
C LEU A 119 3.19 3.43 -17.50
N ARG A 120 3.54 4.68 -17.83
CA ARG A 120 3.26 5.85 -16.99
C ARG A 120 1.76 6.14 -16.92
N LEU A 121 1.06 6.13 -18.06
CA LEU A 121 -0.39 6.32 -18.09
C LEU A 121 -1.13 5.24 -17.28
N PHE A 122 -0.69 3.99 -17.41
CA PHE A 122 -1.23 2.87 -16.63
C PHE A 122 -1.00 3.05 -15.13
N THR A 123 0.22 3.43 -14.73
CA THR A 123 0.55 3.69 -13.33
C THR A 123 -0.30 4.83 -12.76
N LEU A 124 -0.47 5.92 -13.52
CA LEU A 124 -1.31 7.04 -13.13
C LEU A 124 -2.79 6.63 -12.99
N ALA A 125 -3.29 5.80 -13.90
CA ALA A 125 -4.66 5.30 -13.83
C ALA A 125 -4.89 4.46 -12.56
N ILE A 126 -3.99 3.52 -12.24
CA ILE A 126 -4.11 2.73 -11.00
C ILE A 126 -4.00 3.61 -9.77
N ALA A 127 -3.06 4.56 -9.76
CA ALA A 127 -2.90 5.50 -8.65
C ALA A 127 -4.17 6.34 -8.45
N ALA A 128 -4.78 6.84 -9.53
CA ALA A 128 -6.02 7.60 -9.48
C ALA A 128 -7.19 6.76 -8.94
N VAL A 129 -7.34 5.52 -9.42
CA VAL A 129 -8.38 4.59 -8.92
C VAL A 129 -8.17 4.28 -7.43
N SER A 130 -6.94 4.01 -7.02
CA SER A 130 -6.61 3.71 -5.62
C SER A 130 -6.88 4.91 -4.71
N ALA A 131 -6.52 6.12 -5.16
CA ALA A 131 -6.82 7.36 -4.45
C ALA A 131 -8.33 7.59 -4.34
N PHE A 132 -9.09 7.35 -5.42
CA PHE A 132 -10.55 7.45 -5.40
C PHE A 132 -11.16 6.47 -4.40
N ILE A 133 -10.70 5.22 -4.36
CA ILE A 133 -11.19 4.21 -3.40
C ILE A 133 -10.88 4.64 -1.96
N LEU A 134 -9.65 5.06 -1.67
CA LEU A 134 -9.26 5.55 -0.34
C LEU A 134 -10.12 6.74 0.10
N TYR A 135 -10.36 7.69 -0.81
CA TYR A 135 -11.21 8.86 -0.56
C TYR A 135 -12.68 8.47 -0.32
N ALA A 136 -13.23 7.59 -1.16
CA ALA A 136 -14.60 7.10 -1.00
C ALA A 136 -14.78 6.39 0.34
N PHE A 137 -13.82 5.54 0.73
CA PHE A 137 -13.83 4.86 2.02
C PHE A 137 -13.77 5.83 3.19
N PHE A 138 -12.89 6.82 3.13
CA PHE A 138 -12.82 7.86 4.15
C PHE A 138 -14.17 8.57 4.33
N ARG A 139 -14.81 8.96 3.22
CA ARG A 139 -16.10 9.67 3.25
C ARG A 139 -17.25 8.80 3.78
N THR A 140 -17.31 7.53 3.40
CA THR A 140 -18.36 6.63 3.91
C THR A 140 -18.20 6.40 5.41
N VAL A 141 -16.97 6.13 5.87
CA VAL A 141 -16.70 5.88 7.30
C VAL A 141 -16.90 7.15 8.15
N SER A 142 -16.64 8.35 7.61
CA SER A 142 -16.87 9.60 8.34
C SER A 142 -18.36 9.91 8.52
N ASN A 143 -19.21 9.54 7.55
CA ASN A 143 -20.64 9.87 7.57
C ASN A 143 -21.49 8.91 8.44
N CYS A 144 -20.98 7.74 8.80
CA CYS A 144 -21.70 6.76 9.62
C CYS A 144 -21.52 6.93 11.14
N SER A 145 -20.72 7.90 11.62
CA SER A 145 -20.52 8.16 13.06
C SER A 145 -21.42 9.29 13.58
N LEU A 146 -22.73 9.16 13.35
CA LEU A 146 -23.78 9.96 13.98
C LEU A 146 -24.28 9.28 15.25
#